data_AF-A0A931X6H1-F1
#
_entry.id   AF-A0A931X6H1-F1
#
_cell.length_a   1.000
_cell.length_b   1.000
_cell.length_c   1.000
_cell.angle_alpha   90.00
_cell.angle_beta   90.00
_cell.angle_gamma   90.00
#
_symmetry.space_group_name_H-M   'P 1'
#
loop_
_entity.id
_entity.type
_entity.pdbx_description
1 polymer ?
#
loop_
_entity_poly.entity_id
_entity_poly.type
_entity_poly.pdbx_seq_one_letter_code
_entity_poly.pdbx_strand_id
1 'polypeptide(L)'
;MSPSGAIVRRDAGADSAARLGIYSLPVLSRLSTALRAGARWPRLLAFLFAAVPPGLVVLEILGAGTRVPMEDHWDMVPLLDRDAAGTLAFRDLWAQHNEHRYLLPWLVMLGLARLTRWNILTELLLNVAVSLLALALLAGLVHRACRERAPALAPWLVLAASLMTFSLVKWENWLWGLSQPAFMSALAACATVSALAWRGPTITGAALSTLAAAAGALSFANGLVLLAVVPVGLALDPRGPWRQRSRLVVATVVASGAIAALYLAGLRHPAKHPSPWLVAGDPLGFAAYVLTYLGAPLGWPSAARSLAWGAIGAAALVAATAWLWSRVPAARPAVLPFMLLALYVAGSASMVGVGRLGMGVAQAVSSRYTTISSLLWVSVAVAVALAVAAALDAGRASRRVLLAVLAPVVLVLLAAAASYASAWNRAGRMTLALETSHRVALECVRFYRVAPDDCLRMSYHDPGVLRQRAERLEALGLGPFRSPAPLPLGAYVPAERATPAGAITHASAYPVVVRYVLGTLRTYRSTEIVLAGWAIDPATGGPPRGVLVATSGTVLGEAPVADERTGGRTGGQPRWSFRFGAFRLPPGARVLEAYAVLDGPRIVPLLGSPTLDAVPRD
;
A
#
# COMPACT_ATOMS: atom_id res chain seq x y z
N MET A 1 60.60 -3.51 -75.94
CA MET A 1 61.79 -2.63 -75.93
C MET A 1 61.44 -1.38 -75.12
N SER A 2 62.14 -1.19 -73.98
CA SER A 2 62.13 0.04 -73.15
C SER A 2 63.02 1.13 -73.82
N PRO A 3 63.16 2.39 -73.35
CA PRO A 3 62.68 3.00 -72.09
C PRO A 3 62.25 4.50 -72.11
N SER A 4 61.86 4.97 -70.91
CA SER A 4 62.20 6.26 -70.25
C SER A 4 61.46 7.58 -70.58
N GLY A 5 61.04 8.28 -69.52
CA GLY A 5 60.80 9.72 -69.51
C GLY A 5 59.75 10.20 -68.50
N ALA A 6 60.17 10.54 -67.29
CA ALA A 6 59.32 11.05 -66.19
C ALA A 6 58.95 12.53 -66.36
N ILE A 7 57.70 12.92 -66.08
CA ILE A 7 57.32 14.27 -65.61
C ILE A 7 56.21 14.18 -64.56
N VAL A 8 56.51 14.80 -63.42
CA VAL A 8 55.70 14.99 -62.22
C VAL A 8 54.57 16.00 -62.49
N ARG A 9 53.32 15.66 -62.13
CA ARG A 9 52.27 16.65 -61.80
C ARG A 9 51.87 16.47 -60.34
N ARG A 10 52.06 17.55 -59.58
CA ARG A 10 51.61 17.74 -58.19
C ARG A 10 50.10 17.98 -58.19
N ASP A 11 49.34 17.11 -57.54
CA ASP A 11 48.03 17.49 -56.99
C ASP A 11 48.20 17.76 -55.49
N ALA A 12 48.17 19.05 -55.16
CA ALA A 12 47.96 19.53 -53.81
C ALA A 12 46.46 19.44 -53.52
N GLY A 13 46.07 18.67 -52.52
CA GLY A 13 44.66 18.57 -52.12
C GLY A 13 44.33 17.48 -51.11
N ALA A 14 45.27 17.09 -50.26
CA ALA A 14 45.04 16.12 -49.19
C ALA A 14 45.65 16.63 -47.89
N ASP A 15 45.18 17.79 -47.38
CA ASP A 15 45.57 18.21 -46.03
C ASP A 15 44.61 19.19 -45.34
N SER A 16 43.30 18.92 -45.40
CA SER A 16 42.31 19.77 -44.69
C SER A 16 41.19 19.01 -43.96
N ALA A 17 41.26 17.68 -43.86
CA ALA A 17 40.25 16.87 -43.17
C ALA A 17 40.78 16.13 -41.93
N ALA A 18 42.02 16.41 -41.49
CA ALA A 18 42.67 15.70 -40.38
C ALA A 18 42.83 16.53 -39.09
N ARG A 19 42.14 17.68 -38.94
CA ARG A 19 42.22 18.52 -37.73
C ARG A 19 40.85 18.95 -37.22
N LEU A 20 39.99 18.02 -36.84
CA LEU A 20 38.89 18.25 -35.89
C LEU A 20 38.64 16.95 -35.12
N GLY A 21 39.50 16.68 -34.14
CA GLY A 21 39.42 15.55 -33.22
C GLY A 21 38.22 15.66 -32.28
N ILE A 22 37.05 15.26 -32.75
CA ILE A 22 35.84 15.11 -31.93
C ILE A 22 35.20 13.73 -32.19
N TYR A 23 35.98 12.66 -32.03
CA TYR A 23 35.48 11.30 -31.93
C TYR A 23 36.24 10.53 -30.86
N SER A 24 35.90 10.76 -29.59
CA SER A 24 36.03 9.74 -28.54
C SER A 24 35.70 10.36 -27.17
N LEU A 25 34.43 10.31 -26.78
CA LEU A 25 34.09 10.23 -25.35
C LEU A 25 34.10 8.74 -25.01
N PRO A 26 35.20 8.17 -24.48
CA PRO A 26 35.31 6.74 -24.18
C PRO A 26 34.26 6.23 -23.20
N VAL A 27 33.60 7.12 -22.45
CA VAL A 27 32.48 6.79 -21.55
C VAL A 27 31.22 6.40 -22.32
N LEU A 28 30.89 7.11 -23.40
CA LEU A 28 29.69 6.82 -24.20
C LEU A 28 29.86 5.58 -25.08
N SER A 29 31.08 5.34 -25.60
CA SER A 29 31.38 4.10 -26.31
C SER A 29 31.35 2.92 -25.34
N ARG A 30 31.98 3.00 -24.16
CA ARG A 30 31.95 1.93 -23.14
C ARG A 30 30.56 1.64 -22.57
N LEU A 31 29.72 2.66 -22.38
CA LEU A 31 28.30 2.47 -22.04
C LEU A 31 27.56 1.76 -23.17
N SER A 32 27.81 2.12 -24.43
CA SER A 32 27.22 1.43 -25.57
C SER A 32 27.70 -0.02 -25.69
N THR A 33 28.97 -0.32 -25.38
CA THR A 33 29.51 -1.68 -25.39
C THR A 33 29.02 -2.50 -24.19
N ALA A 34 28.84 -1.91 -23.01
CA ALA A 34 28.27 -2.57 -21.83
C ALA A 34 26.74 -2.77 -21.91
N LEU A 35 26.04 -1.95 -22.71
CA LEU A 35 24.63 -2.14 -23.04
C LEU A 35 24.44 -3.16 -24.17
N ARG A 36 25.42 -3.31 -25.08
CA ARG A 36 25.42 -4.28 -26.20
C ARG A 36 25.96 -5.66 -25.80
N ALA A 37 27.03 -5.72 -25.02
CA ALA A 37 27.49 -6.93 -24.36
C ALA A 37 26.60 -7.14 -23.16
N GLY A 38 25.70 -8.13 -23.19
CA GLY A 38 24.70 -8.40 -22.16
C GLY A 38 25.28 -8.72 -20.78
N ALA A 39 25.90 -7.72 -20.13
CA ALA A 39 26.42 -7.79 -18.78
C ALA A 39 25.26 -8.16 -17.87
N ARG A 40 25.39 -9.26 -17.14
CA ARG A 40 24.34 -9.80 -16.28
C ARG A 40 24.14 -8.94 -15.02
N TRP A 41 25.16 -8.17 -14.62
CA TRP A 41 25.18 -7.44 -13.35
C TRP A 41 24.18 -6.26 -13.25
N PRO A 42 23.94 -5.39 -14.26
CA PRO A 42 22.96 -4.31 -14.12
C PRO A 42 21.53 -4.85 -14.05
N ARG A 43 21.27 -5.98 -14.73
CA ARG A 43 19.99 -6.68 -14.68
C ARG A 43 19.78 -7.30 -13.29
N LEU A 44 20.80 -7.97 -12.77
CA LEU A 44 20.80 -8.52 -11.41
C LEU A 44 20.56 -7.42 -10.37
N LEU A 45 21.25 -6.28 -10.48
CA LEU A 45 21.03 -5.14 -9.59
C LEU A 45 19.58 -4.64 -9.64
N ALA A 46 19.00 -4.46 -10.83
CA ALA A 46 17.61 -4.02 -10.94
C ALA A 46 16.63 -5.02 -10.29
N PHE A 47 16.87 -6.34 -10.40
CA PHE A 47 16.09 -7.34 -9.69
C PHE A 47 16.27 -7.29 -8.18
N LEU A 48 17.51 -7.15 -7.69
CA LEU A 48 17.81 -7.00 -6.26
C LEU A 48 17.14 -5.74 -5.70
N PHE A 49 17.24 -4.61 -6.40
CA PHE A 49 16.58 -3.38 -6.01
C PHE A 49 15.05 -3.48 -6.10
N ALA A 50 14.50 -4.27 -7.02
CA ALA A 50 13.05 -4.49 -7.10
C ALA A 50 12.49 -5.26 -5.89
N ALA A 51 13.33 -5.97 -5.13
CA ALA A 51 12.94 -6.63 -3.88
C ALA A 51 12.94 -5.70 -2.66
N VAL A 52 13.62 -4.55 -2.73
CA VAL A 52 13.72 -3.60 -1.61
C VAL A 52 12.36 -3.00 -1.23
N PRO A 53 11.53 -2.47 -2.14
CA PRO A 53 10.25 -1.85 -1.77
C PRO A 53 9.28 -2.79 -1.02
N PRO A 54 9.07 -4.06 -1.42
CA PRO A 54 8.31 -5.02 -0.61
C PRO A 54 8.86 -5.18 0.81
N GLY A 55 10.18 -5.31 0.97
CA GLY A 55 10.81 -5.45 2.27
C GLY A 55 10.57 -4.24 3.17
N LEU A 56 10.70 -3.02 2.62
CA LEU A 56 10.39 -1.78 3.35
C LEU A 56 8.93 -1.73 3.79
N VAL A 57 7.98 -2.08 2.91
CA VAL A 57 6.55 -2.13 3.28
C VAL A 57 6.30 -3.13 4.41
N VAL A 58 6.94 -4.30 4.39
CA VAL A 58 6.81 -5.28 5.49
C VAL A 58 7.33 -4.69 6.80
N LEU A 59 8.48 -4.02 6.80
CA LEU A 59 9.02 -3.38 8.01
C LEU A 59 8.06 -2.30 8.55
N GLU A 60 7.48 -1.48 7.67
CA GLU A 60 6.48 -0.47 8.05
C GLU A 60 5.21 -1.10 8.63
N ILE A 61 4.73 -2.21 8.08
CA ILE A 61 3.57 -2.95 8.61
C ILE A 61 3.88 -3.55 9.98
N LEU A 62 5.09 -4.08 10.18
CA LEU A 62 5.49 -4.67 11.46
C LEU A 62 5.60 -3.62 12.56
N GLY A 63 6.14 -2.43 12.24
CA GLY A 63 6.27 -1.31 13.18
C GLY A 63 4.97 -0.54 13.40
N ALA A 64 4.31 -0.09 12.33
CA ALA A 64 3.20 0.86 12.39
C ALA A 64 1.84 0.29 11.98
N GLY A 65 1.73 -0.98 11.60
CA GLY A 65 0.46 -1.59 11.20
C GLY A 65 -0.53 -1.70 12.37
N THR A 66 -1.80 -1.34 12.13
CA THR A 66 -2.80 -1.35 13.20
C THR A 66 -3.01 -2.74 13.79
N ARG A 67 -3.33 -2.78 15.09
CA ARG A 67 -3.74 -4.00 15.81
C ARG A 67 -5.21 -3.99 16.20
N VAL A 68 -5.93 -2.93 15.81
CA VAL A 68 -7.37 -2.75 16.01
C VAL A 68 -8.07 -2.48 14.68
N PRO A 69 -9.36 -2.84 14.54
CA PRO A 69 -10.13 -2.44 13.38
C PRO A 69 -10.15 -0.92 13.27
N MET A 70 -10.20 -0.42 12.03
CA MET A 70 -10.21 1.00 11.75
C MET A 70 -11.39 1.30 10.83
N GLU A 71 -12.21 2.29 11.19
CA GLU A 71 -13.39 2.73 10.44
C GLU A 71 -14.27 1.55 9.99
N ASP A 72 -14.56 1.48 8.69
CA ASP A 72 -15.39 0.47 8.06
C ASP A 72 -14.96 -0.97 8.39
N HIS A 73 -13.72 -1.22 8.85
CA HIS A 73 -13.29 -2.54 9.27
C HIS A 73 -14.12 -3.08 10.46
N TRP A 74 -14.64 -2.20 11.30
CA TRP A 74 -15.55 -2.57 12.39
C TRP A 74 -16.86 -3.19 11.88
N ASP A 75 -17.25 -2.97 10.62
CA ASP A 75 -18.46 -3.58 10.04
C ASP A 75 -18.30 -5.07 9.77
N MET A 76 -17.10 -5.61 9.98
CA MET A 76 -16.87 -7.06 9.99
C MET A 76 -17.41 -7.73 11.27
N VAL A 77 -17.56 -7.00 12.39
CA VAL A 77 -18.00 -7.58 13.67
C VAL A 77 -19.36 -8.29 13.58
N PRO A 78 -20.40 -7.70 12.95
CA PRO A 78 -21.67 -8.41 12.75
C PRO A 78 -21.57 -9.67 11.87
N LEU A 79 -20.57 -9.77 10.98
CA LEU A 79 -20.34 -10.98 10.19
C LEU A 79 -19.65 -12.05 11.03
N LEU A 80 -18.64 -11.67 11.82
CA LEU A 80 -17.96 -12.55 12.77
C LEU A 80 -18.89 -13.12 13.83
N ASP A 81 -19.82 -12.30 14.31
CA ASP A 81 -20.83 -12.70 15.26
C ASP A 81 -21.76 -13.80 14.70
N ARG A 82 -22.29 -13.57 13.50
CA ARG A 82 -23.12 -14.56 12.80
C ARG A 82 -22.34 -15.83 12.47
N ASP A 83 -21.07 -15.70 12.13
CA ASP A 83 -20.19 -16.83 11.86
C ASP A 83 -20.00 -17.70 13.11
N ALA A 84 -19.68 -17.07 14.25
CA ALA A 84 -19.53 -17.76 15.53
C ALA A 84 -20.84 -18.42 15.98
N ALA A 85 -21.99 -17.83 15.66
CA ALA A 85 -23.31 -18.38 15.96
C ALA A 85 -23.78 -19.46 14.95
N GLY A 86 -23.04 -19.74 13.88
CA GLY A 86 -23.46 -20.67 12.83
C GLY A 86 -24.66 -20.17 11.98
N THR A 87 -24.91 -18.87 11.97
CA THR A 87 -26.07 -18.24 11.28
C THR A 87 -25.67 -17.40 10.06
N LEU A 88 -24.38 -17.35 9.71
CA LEU A 88 -23.87 -16.63 8.56
C LEU A 88 -24.43 -17.21 7.26
N ALA A 89 -25.14 -16.38 6.49
CA ALA A 89 -25.77 -16.76 5.23
C ALA A 89 -25.14 -16.02 4.04
N PHE A 90 -25.34 -16.55 2.82
CA PHE A 90 -24.85 -15.91 1.60
C PHE A 90 -25.34 -14.46 1.44
N ARG A 91 -26.57 -14.16 1.88
CA ARG A 91 -27.13 -12.80 1.85
C ARG A 91 -26.29 -11.79 2.64
N ASP A 92 -25.62 -12.22 3.70
CA ASP A 92 -24.80 -11.35 4.54
C ASP A 92 -23.49 -11.00 3.81
N LEU A 93 -22.94 -11.94 3.05
CA LEU A 93 -21.74 -11.74 2.21
C LEU A 93 -22.05 -10.96 0.92
N TRP A 94 -23.27 -11.12 0.39
CA TRP A 94 -23.72 -10.40 -0.79
C TRP A 94 -24.22 -8.99 -0.48
N ALA A 95 -24.53 -8.68 0.79
CA ALA A 95 -25.09 -7.40 1.20
C ALA A 95 -24.23 -6.20 0.74
N GLN A 96 -24.92 -5.09 0.49
CA GLN A 96 -24.26 -3.83 0.16
C GLN A 96 -23.46 -3.33 1.38
N HIS A 97 -22.18 -3.00 1.16
CA HIS A 97 -21.34 -2.28 2.09
C HIS A 97 -20.83 -1.01 1.40
N ASN A 98 -21.28 0.17 1.85
CA ASN A 98 -21.08 1.44 1.14
C ASN A 98 -21.47 1.35 -0.36
N GLU A 99 -20.58 1.66 -1.31
CA GLU A 99 -20.82 1.55 -2.76
C GLU A 99 -20.51 0.15 -3.31
N HIS A 100 -20.27 -0.83 -2.44
CA HIS A 100 -19.62 -2.08 -2.82
C HIS A 100 -20.45 -3.32 -2.48
N ARG A 101 -20.17 -4.40 -3.20
CA ARG A 101 -20.37 -5.77 -2.71
C ARG A 101 -19.01 -6.44 -2.54
N TYR A 102 -18.67 -6.77 -1.29
CA TYR A 102 -17.36 -7.30 -0.89
C TYR A 102 -17.34 -8.83 -0.79
N LEU A 103 -18.03 -9.54 -1.68
CA LEU A 103 -18.16 -11.00 -1.58
C LEU A 103 -16.80 -11.69 -1.40
N LEU A 104 -15.82 -11.41 -2.25
CA LEU A 104 -14.50 -12.04 -2.16
C LEU A 104 -13.68 -11.55 -0.95
N PRO A 105 -13.59 -10.23 -0.66
CA PRO A 105 -12.92 -9.74 0.52
C PRO A 105 -13.47 -10.35 1.82
N TRP A 106 -14.80 -10.43 1.96
CA TRP A 106 -15.43 -11.02 3.14
C TRP A 106 -15.07 -12.48 3.32
N LEU A 107 -15.11 -13.28 2.25
CA LEU A 107 -14.72 -14.69 2.33
C LEU A 107 -13.26 -14.86 2.80
N VAL A 108 -12.35 -14.06 2.27
CA VAL A 108 -10.93 -14.10 2.66
C VAL A 108 -10.73 -13.63 4.10
N MET A 109 -11.33 -12.50 4.49
CA MET A 109 -11.18 -11.96 5.85
C MET A 109 -11.81 -12.90 6.89
N LEU A 110 -13.00 -13.46 6.64
CA LEU A 110 -13.61 -14.45 7.53
C LEU A 110 -12.76 -15.72 7.64
N GLY A 111 -12.20 -16.20 6.53
CA GLY A 111 -11.24 -17.30 6.54
C GLY A 111 -10.02 -17.00 7.42
N LEU A 112 -9.41 -15.82 7.25
CA LEU A 112 -8.31 -15.37 8.11
C LEU A 112 -8.72 -15.23 9.57
N ALA A 113 -9.93 -14.73 9.84
CA ALA A 113 -10.43 -14.56 11.18
C ALA A 113 -10.54 -15.89 11.93
N ARG A 114 -11.07 -16.93 11.27
CA ARG A 114 -11.13 -18.30 11.83
C ARG A 114 -9.74 -18.88 12.08
N LEU A 115 -8.79 -18.65 11.18
CA LEU A 115 -7.43 -19.20 11.28
C LEU A 115 -6.54 -18.50 12.32
N THR A 116 -6.80 -17.21 12.59
CA THR A 116 -5.88 -16.36 13.35
C THR A 116 -6.50 -15.69 14.57
N ARG A 117 -7.76 -16.01 14.88
CA ARG A 117 -8.60 -15.26 15.84
C ARG A 117 -8.67 -13.77 15.50
N TRP A 118 -8.87 -13.49 14.21
CA TRP A 118 -8.92 -12.16 13.60
C TRP A 118 -7.68 -11.29 13.89
N ASN A 119 -6.50 -11.86 13.69
CA ASN A 119 -5.27 -11.10 13.79
C ASN A 119 -5.11 -10.17 12.57
N ILE A 120 -5.38 -8.88 12.77
CA ILE A 120 -5.34 -7.85 11.72
C ILE A 120 -3.96 -7.76 11.07
N LEU A 121 -2.86 -8.05 11.79
CA LEU A 121 -1.53 -8.08 11.20
C LEU A 121 -1.44 -9.07 10.02
N THR A 122 -2.11 -10.21 10.13
CA THR A 122 -2.11 -11.23 9.08
C THR A 122 -2.82 -10.72 7.82
N GLU A 123 -3.88 -9.93 7.95
CA GLU A 123 -4.56 -9.28 6.81
C GLU A 123 -3.64 -8.28 6.11
N LEU A 124 -2.91 -7.47 6.88
CA LEU A 124 -1.93 -6.51 6.32
C LEU A 124 -0.82 -7.22 5.56
N LEU A 125 -0.30 -8.35 6.09
CA LEU A 125 0.71 -9.15 5.41
C LEU A 125 0.14 -9.88 4.18
N LEU A 126 -1.13 -10.29 4.20
CA LEU A 126 -1.79 -10.85 3.01
C LEU A 126 -1.86 -9.81 1.88
N ASN A 127 -2.09 -8.53 2.18
CA ASN A 127 -2.06 -7.46 1.18
C ASN A 127 -0.70 -7.36 0.46
N VAL A 128 0.41 -7.61 1.18
CA VAL A 128 1.75 -7.71 0.59
C VAL A 128 1.83 -8.90 -0.36
N ALA A 129 1.33 -10.07 0.04
CA ALA A 129 1.33 -11.26 -0.82
C ALA A 129 0.49 -11.07 -2.09
N VAL A 130 -0.70 -10.48 -1.98
CA VAL A 130 -1.55 -10.12 -3.14
C VAL A 130 -0.83 -9.14 -4.06
N SER A 131 -0.13 -8.16 -3.50
CA SER A 131 0.66 -7.18 -4.26
C SER A 131 1.88 -7.80 -4.94
N LEU A 132 2.52 -8.80 -4.33
CA LEU A 132 3.60 -9.57 -4.95
C LEU A 132 3.10 -10.37 -6.16
N LEU A 133 1.91 -10.98 -6.07
CA LEU A 133 1.27 -11.64 -7.21
C LEU A 133 0.95 -10.65 -8.34
N ALA A 134 0.42 -9.48 -8.00
CA ALA A 134 0.16 -8.42 -8.99
C ALA A 134 1.48 -7.95 -9.66
N LEU A 135 2.55 -7.75 -8.88
CA LEU A 135 3.87 -7.41 -9.40
C LEU A 135 4.42 -8.51 -10.31
N ALA A 136 4.25 -9.79 -9.97
CA ALA A 136 4.72 -10.90 -10.81
C ALA A 136 4.03 -10.90 -12.19
N LEU A 137 2.72 -10.66 -12.23
CA LEU A 137 1.97 -10.51 -13.47
C LEU A 137 2.44 -9.28 -14.27
N LEU A 138 2.60 -8.12 -13.61
CA LEU A 138 3.13 -6.91 -14.24
C LEU A 138 4.55 -7.12 -14.79
N ALA A 139 5.42 -7.79 -14.04
CA ALA A 139 6.78 -8.08 -14.48
C ALA A 139 6.78 -9.00 -15.71
N GLY A 140 5.90 -10.00 -15.75
CA GLY A 140 5.68 -10.83 -16.93
C GLY A 140 5.21 -10.03 -18.14
N LEU A 141 4.29 -9.07 -17.95
CA LEU A 141 3.80 -8.18 -19.01
C LEU A 141 4.92 -7.26 -19.53
N VAL A 142 5.67 -6.65 -18.62
CA VAL A 142 6.83 -5.79 -18.95
C VAL A 142 7.87 -6.59 -19.73
N HIS A 143 8.23 -7.78 -19.27
CA HIS A 143 9.19 -8.64 -19.95
C HIS A 143 8.70 -9.00 -21.35
N ARG A 144 7.44 -9.44 -21.49
CA ARG A 144 6.82 -9.77 -22.78
C ARG A 144 6.83 -8.58 -23.74
N ALA A 145 6.46 -7.40 -23.27
CA ALA A 145 6.36 -6.20 -24.10
C ALA A 145 7.74 -5.72 -24.58
N CYS A 146 8.74 -5.81 -23.72
CA CYS A 146 10.09 -5.33 -24.00
C CYS A 146 10.98 -6.36 -24.73
N ARG A 147 10.69 -7.66 -24.65
CA ARG A 147 11.57 -8.75 -25.14
C ARG A 147 12.13 -8.52 -26.54
N GLU A 148 11.28 -8.08 -27.48
CA GLU A 148 11.65 -7.98 -28.90
C GLU A 148 12.25 -6.62 -29.29
N ARG A 149 12.04 -5.57 -28.49
CA ARG A 149 12.39 -4.18 -28.87
C ARG A 149 13.29 -3.48 -27.87
N ALA A 150 13.09 -3.71 -26.58
CA ALA A 150 13.76 -3.01 -25.51
C ALA A 150 14.16 -3.94 -24.35
N PRO A 151 14.79 -5.11 -24.60
CA PRO A 151 15.06 -6.09 -23.54
C PRO A 151 15.97 -5.55 -22.43
N ALA A 152 16.84 -4.57 -22.74
CA ALA A 152 17.68 -3.90 -21.76
C ALA A 152 16.90 -3.02 -20.76
N LEU A 153 15.71 -2.53 -21.15
CA LEU A 153 14.87 -1.68 -20.29
C LEU A 153 13.97 -2.50 -19.35
N ALA A 154 13.73 -3.78 -19.64
CA ALA A 154 12.78 -4.60 -18.88
C ALA A 154 13.09 -4.64 -17.36
N PRO A 155 14.34 -4.86 -16.89
CA PRO A 155 14.61 -4.90 -15.45
C PRO A 155 14.34 -3.56 -14.75
N TRP A 156 14.63 -2.44 -15.40
CA TRP A 156 14.38 -1.10 -14.85
C TRP A 156 12.89 -0.76 -14.80
N LEU A 157 12.12 -1.21 -15.80
CA LEU A 157 10.66 -1.07 -15.80
C LEU A 157 10.02 -1.98 -14.74
N VAL A 158 10.59 -3.17 -14.46
CA VAL A 158 10.18 -4.02 -13.34
C VAL A 158 10.48 -3.35 -12.00
N LEU A 159 11.66 -2.71 -11.85
CA LEU A 159 11.97 -1.90 -10.67
C LEU A 159 10.97 -0.75 -10.50
N ALA A 160 10.65 -0.02 -11.57
CA ALA A 160 9.63 1.03 -11.53
C ALA A 160 8.24 0.48 -11.15
N ALA A 161 7.86 -0.68 -11.69
CA ALA A 161 6.62 -1.36 -11.32
C ALA A 161 6.61 -1.78 -9.84
N SER A 162 7.74 -2.26 -9.30
CA SER A 162 7.88 -2.58 -7.88
C SER A 162 7.74 -1.34 -7.01
N LEU A 163 8.44 -0.25 -7.33
CA LEU A 163 8.31 1.02 -6.61
C LEU A 163 6.86 1.51 -6.57
N MET A 164 6.16 1.50 -7.71
CA MET A 164 4.75 1.93 -7.77
C MET A 164 3.83 0.96 -7.00
N THR A 165 4.04 -0.35 -7.15
CA THR A 165 3.23 -1.38 -6.47
C THR A 165 3.41 -1.35 -4.96
N PHE A 166 4.62 -1.04 -4.47
CA PHE A 166 4.96 -0.99 -3.05
C PHE A 166 5.18 0.44 -2.54
N SER A 167 4.55 1.42 -3.17
CA SER A 167 4.63 2.83 -2.75
C SER A 167 4.11 3.04 -1.32
N LEU A 168 4.84 3.77 -0.48
CA LEU A 168 4.36 4.20 0.83
C LEU A 168 3.28 5.29 0.76
N VAL A 169 3.08 5.94 -0.40
CA VAL A 169 2.03 6.95 -0.57
C VAL A 169 0.63 6.39 -0.27
N LYS A 170 0.43 5.08 -0.46
CA LYS A 170 -0.78 4.32 -0.03
C LYS A 170 -0.70 3.78 1.40
N TRP A 171 -0.07 4.51 2.32
CA TRP A 171 0.06 4.13 3.74
C TRP A 171 -1.26 3.71 4.39
N GLU A 172 -2.41 4.33 4.06
CA GLU A 172 -3.72 3.92 4.61
C GLU A 172 -3.97 2.45 4.30
N ASN A 173 -3.71 2.05 3.05
CA ASN A 173 -3.95 0.69 2.61
C ASN A 173 -2.97 -0.32 3.21
N TRP A 174 -1.74 0.11 3.52
CA TRP A 174 -0.74 -0.76 4.14
C TRP A 174 -0.99 -0.98 5.63
N LEU A 175 -1.51 0.04 6.33
CA LEU A 175 -1.58 0.03 7.78
C LEU A 175 -2.97 -0.31 8.33
N TRP A 176 -4.03 -0.32 7.52
CA TRP A 176 -5.42 -0.59 7.93
C TRP A 176 -5.99 -1.89 7.34
N GLY A 177 -6.77 -2.64 8.12
CA GLY A 177 -7.23 -4.01 7.77
C GLY A 177 -8.21 -4.12 6.59
N LEU A 178 -9.22 -3.23 6.48
CA LEU A 178 -10.22 -3.29 5.39
C LEU A 178 -9.70 -2.82 4.02
N SER A 179 -8.38 -2.78 3.82
CA SER A 179 -7.77 -2.27 2.58
C SER A 179 -7.61 -3.34 1.50
N GLN A 180 -7.82 -4.61 1.86
CA GLN A 180 -7.75 -5.77 0.98
C GLN A 180 -8.58 -5.66 -0.33
N PRO A 181 -9.81 -5.10 -0.34
CA PRO A 181 -10.60 -4.88 -1.55
C PRO A 181 -9.82 -4.22 -2.69
N ALA A 182 -9.08 -3.15 -2.39
CA ALA A 182 -8.34 -2.40 -3.41
C ALA A 182 -7.17 -3.21 -4.00
N PHE A 183 -6.46 -3.98 -3.17
CA PHE A 183 -5.37 -4.84 -3.62
C PHE A 183 -5.87 -6.01 -4.48
N MET A 184 -6.98 -6.64 -4.09
CA MET A 184 -7.61 -7.70 -4.87
C MET A 184 -8.11 -7.18 -6.22
N SER A 185 -8.68 -5.97 -6.27
CA SER A 185 -9.09 -5.32 -7.52
C SER A 185 -7.89 -4.97 -8.42
N ALA A 186 -6.77 -4.54 -7.84
CA ALA A 186 -5.53 -4.30 -8.60
C ALA A 186 -4.94 -5.62 -9.16
N LEU A 187 -4.92 -6.69 -8.36
CA LEU A 187 -4.51 -8.02 -8.83
C LEU A 187 -5.42 -8.51 -9.97
N ALA A 188 -6.74 -8.36 -9.81
CA ALA A 188 -7.71 -8.69 -10.84
C ALA A 188 -7.48 -7.91 -12.13
N ALA A 189 -7.13 -6.62 -12.06
CA ALA A 189 -6.78 -5.82 -13.23
C ALA A 189 -5.55 -6.39 -13.94
N CYS A 190 -4.47 -6.68 -13.19
CA CYS A 190 -3.26 -7.30 -13.72
C CYS A 190 -3.56 -8.67 -14.35
N ALA A 191 -4.37 -9.51 -13.70
CA ALA A 191 -4.77 -10.82 -14.21
C ALA A 191 -5.63 -10.73 -15.47
N THR A 192 -6.56 -9.77 -15.52
CA THR A 192 -7.44 -9.53 -16.68
C THR A 192 -6.62 -9.20 -17.92
N VAL A 193 -5.73 -8.21 -17.82
CA VAL A 193 -4.89 -7.81 -18.97
C VAL A 193 -3.84 -8.87 -19.30
N SER A 194 -3.39 -9.66 -18.32
CA SER A 194 -2.50 -10.79 -18.54
C SER A 194 -3.21 -11.90 -19.33
N ALA A 195 -4.41 -12.30 -18.94
CA ALA A 195 -5.18 -13.29 -19.68
C ALA A 195 -5.33 -12.89 -21.16
N LEU A 196 -5.68 -11.62 -21.44
CA LEU A 196 -5.75 -11.08 -22.79
C LEU A 196 -4.38 -11.05 -23.49
N ALA A 197 -3.31 -10.63 -22.82
CA ALA A 197 -1.98 -10.50 -23.40
C ALA A 197 -1.37 -11.85 -23.83
N TRP A 198 -1.55 -12.90 -23.03
CA TRP A 198 -0.95 -14.21 -23.23
C TRP A 198 -1.83 -15.17 -24.04
N ARG A 199 -3.16 -15.15 -23.85
CA ARG A 199 -4.08 -16.05 -24.58
C ARG A 199 -4.67 -15.40 -25.82
N GLY A 200 -4.56 -14.08 -25.98
CA GLY A 200 -5.09 -13.34 -27.12
C GLY A 200 -6.62 -13.45 -27.23
N PRO A 201 -7.17 -13.22 -28.42
CA PRO A 201 -8.61 -13.31 -28.67
C PRO A 201 -9.04 -14.76 -28.91
N THR A 202 -8.90 -15.58 -27.88
CA THR A 202 -9.34 -16.98 -27.84
C THR A 202 -10.49 -17.12 -26.83
N ILE A 203 -11.24 -18.22 -26.90
CA ILE A 203 -12.27 -18.53 -25.89
C ILE A 203 -11.65 -18.56 -24.49
N THR A 204 -10.47 -19.17 -24.35
CA THR A 204 -9.76 -19.22 -23.07
C THR A 204 -9.32 -17.84 -22.61
N GLY A 205 -8.82 -16.97 -23.51
CA GLY A 205 -8.47 -15.60 -23.17
C GLY A 205 -9.68 -14.78 -22.73
N ALA A 206 -10.79 -14.90 -23.44
CA ALA A 206 -12.07 -14.26 -23.10
C ALA A 206 -12.62 -14.75 -21.75
N ALA A 207 -12.62 -16.07 -21.52
CA ALA A 207 -13.10 -16.66 -20.27
C ALA A 207 -12.25 -16.26 -19.07
N LEU A 208 -10.92 -16.43 -19.13
CA LEU A 208 -10.01 -16.09 -18.03
C LEU A 208 -10.03 -14.59 -17.71
N SER A 209 -10.08 -13.73 -18.73
CA SER A 209 -10.15 -12.28 -18.51
C SER A 209 -11.50 -11.84 -17.93
N THR A 210 -12.62 -12.44 -18.37
CA THR A 210 -13.95 -12.17 -17.80
C THR A 210 -14.05 -12.66 -16.36
N LEU A 211 -13.52 -13.84 -16.03
CA LEU A 211 -13.48 -14.35 -14.66
C LEU A 211 -12.62 -13.48 -13.74
N ALA A 212 -11.45 -13.04 -14.21
CA ALA A 212 -10.61 -12.10 -13.46
C ALA A 212 -11.32 -10.75 -13.25
N ALA A 213 -11.99 -10.22 -14.29
CA ALA A 213 -12.76 -8.98 -14.18
C ALA A 213 -13.94 -9.11 -13.19
N ALA A 214 -14.65 -10.24 -13.21
CA ALA A 214 -15.71 -10.56 -12.25
C ALA A 214 -15.17 -10.63 -10.82
N ALA A 215 -14.03 -11.26 -10.61
CA ALA A 215 -13.36 -11.29 -9.31
C ALA A 215 -12.97 -9.87 -8.85
N GLY A 216 -12.54 -9.00 -9.77
CA GLY A 216 -12.31 -7.59 -9.49
C GLY A 216 -13.57 -6.87 -9.03
N ALA A 217 -14.68 -7.00 -9.75
CA ALA A 217 -15.96 -6.39 -9.42
C ALA A 217 -16.50 -6.85 -8.05
N LEU A 218 -16.37 -8.15 -7.74
CA LEU A 218 -16.74 -8.76 -6.46
C LEU A 218 -15.74 -8.46 -5.32
N SER A 219 -14.62 -7.80 -5.64
CA SER A 219 -13.65 -7.33 -4.66
C SER A 219 -13.83 -5.86 -4.34
N PHE A 220 -13.99 -5.00 -5.33
CA PHE A 220 -14.12 -3.56 -5.15
C PHE A 220 -14.94 -2.98 -6.31
N ALA A 221 -15.77 -1.95 -6.07
CA ALA A 221 -16.67 -1.45 -7.13
C ALA A 221 -15.92 -0.98 -8.38
N ASN A 222 -14.69 -0.47 -8.24
CA ASN A 222 -13.84 -0.09 -9.37
C ASN A 222 -13.58 -1.27 -10.33
N GLY A 223 -13.63 -2.51 -9.85
CA GLY A 223 -13.54 -3.71 -10.68
C GLY A 223 -14.66 -3.86 -11.70
N LEU A 224 -15.81 -3.16 -11.55
CA LEU A 224 -16.84 -3.09 -12.60
C LEU A 224 -16.29 -2.52 -13.91
N VAL A 225 -15.30 -1.61 -13.84
CA VAL A 225 -14.62 -1.08 -15.04
C VAL A 225 -13.94 -2.20 -15.81
N LEU A 226 -13.40 -3.23 -15.13
CA LEU A 226 -12.74 -4.36 -15.80
C LEU A 226 -13.71 -5.13 -16.70
N LEU A 227 -14.98 -5.23 -16.31
CA LEU A 227 -16.01 -5.89 -17.13
C LEU A 227 -16.19 -5.20 -18.49
N ALA A 228 -16.02 -3.88 -18.55
CA ALA A 228 -16.02 -3.11 -19.80
C ALA A 228 -14.67 -3.15 -20.53
N VAL A 229 -13.56 -3.26 -19.80
CA VAL A 229 -12.20 -3.36 -20.38
C VAL A 229 -12.01 -4.64 -21.19
N VAL A 230 -12.60 -5.77 -20.78
CA VAL A 230 -12.48 -7.06 -21.48
C VAL A 230 -12.92 -6.99 -22.96
N PRO A 231 -14.17 -6.60 -23.28
CA PRO A 231 -14.60 -6.52 -24.68
C PRO A 231 -13.82 -5.47 -25.47
N VAL A 232 -13.41 -4.36 -24.85
CA VAL A 232 -12.53 -3.36 -25.49
C VAL A 232 -11.17 -3.98 -25.85
N GLY A 233 -10.58 -4.76 -24.95
CA GLY A 233 -9.32 -5.46 -25.19
C GLY A 233 -9.41 -6.46 -26.33
N LEU A 234 -10.49 -7.22 -26.41
CA LEU A 234 -10.74 -8.18 -27.50
C LEU A 234 -10.98 -7.47 -28.84
N ALA A 235 -11.70 -6.34 -28.85
CA ALA A 235 -11.95 -5.55 -30.05
C ALA A 235 -10.66 -4.93 -30.60
N LEU A 236 -9.81 -4.42 -29.71
CA LEU A 236 -8.53 -3.77 -30.05
C LEU A 236 -7.38 -4.75 -30.26
N ASP A 237 -7.51 -6.03 -29.88
CA ASP A 237 -6.43 -7.02 -30.07
C ASP A 237 -6.10 -7.15 -31.56
N PRO A 238 -4.87 -6.81 -32.00
CA PRO A 238 -4.49 -6.85 -33.40
C PRO A 238 -4.32 -8.28 -33.93
N ARG A 239 -4.38 -9.30 -33.08
CA ARG A 239 -4.20 -10.70 -33.44
C ARG A 239 -5.52 -11.30 -33.93
N GLY A 240 -5.47 -12.07 -35.01
CA GLY A 240 -6.58 -12.89 -35.47
C GLY A 240 -7.71 -12.14 -36.23
N PRO A 241 -8.59 -12.89 -36.93
CA PRO A 241 -9.61 -12.32 -37.80
C PRO A 241 -10.72 -11.58 -37.04
N TRP A 242 -11.20 -10.45 -37.59
CA TRP A 242 -12.28 -9.66 -36.97
C TRP A 242 -13.56 -10.48 -36.73
N ARG A 243 -13.94 -11.37 -37.66
CA ARG A 243 -15.14 -12.22 -37.51
C ARG A 243 -15.11 -13.06 -36.23
N GLN A 244 -13.97 -13.69 -35.91
CA GLN A 244 -13.82 -14.45 -34.68
C GLN A 244 -13.81 -13.54 -33.45
N ARG A 245 -13.07 -12.42 -33.51
CA ARG A 245 -12.99 -11.43 -32.42
C ARG A 245 -14.35 -10.84 -32.07
N SER A 246 -15.15 -10.45 -33.06
CA SER A 246 -16.48 -9.87 -32.86
C SER A 246 -17.43 -10.79 -32.09
N ARG A 247 -17.38 -12.11 -32.33
CA ARG A 247 -18.16 -13.10 -31.56
C ARG A 247 -17.75 -13.13 -30.09
N LEU A 248 -16.45 -13.09 -29.81
CA LEU A 248 -15.93 -13.03 -28.44
C LEU A 248 -16.27 -11.70 -27.75
N VAL A 249 -16.21 -10.59 -28.48
CA VAL A 249 -16.65 -9.27 -27.99
C VAL A 249 -18.12 -9.32 -27.59
N VAL A 250 -19.01 -9.81 -28.46
CA VAL A 250 -20.43 -9.93 -28.13
C VAL A 250 -20.66 -10.85 -26.93
N ALA A 251 -20.02 -12.02 -26.90
CA ALA A 251 -20.16 -12.97 -25.79
C ALA A 251 -19.70 -12.36 -24.45
N THR A 252 -18.56 -11.65 -24.45
CA THR A 252 -18.05 -10.99 -23.24
C THR A 252 -18.85 -9.77 -22.85
N VAL A 253 -19.41 -8.99 -23.78
CA VAL A 253 -20.37 -7.91 -23.48
C VAL A 253 -21.61 -8.47 -22.77
N VAL A 254 -22.19 -9.56 -23.28
CA VAL A 254 -23.36 -10.20 -22.66
C VAL A 254 -23.02 -10.72 -21.27
N ALA A 255 -21.92 -11.46 -21.12
CA ALA A 255 -21.50 -11.99 -19.83
C ALA A 255 -21.19 -10.88 -18.81
N SER A 256 -20.40 -9.87 -19.20
CA SER A 256 -20.08 -8.69 -18.38
C SER A 256 -21.33 -7.92 -17.99
N GLY A 257 -22.28 -7.74 -18.94
CA GLY A 257 -23.55 -7.08 -18.70
C GLY A 257 -24.41 -7.82 -17.67
N ALA A 258 -24.49 -9.15 -17.78
CA ALA A 258 -25.20 -9.97 -16.80
C ALA A 258 -24.56 -9.87 -15.40
N ILE A 259 -23.23 -9.94 -15.29
CA ILE A 259 -22.52 -9.79 -14.01
C ILE A 259 -22.74 -8.40 -13.41
N ALA A 260 -22.64 -7.35 -14.23
CA ALA A 260 -22.90 -5.98 -13.79
C ALA A 260 -24.36 -5.79 -13.34
N ALA A 261 -25.33 -6.34 -14.07
CA ALA A 261 -26.74 -6.28 -13.71
C ALA A 261 -27.00 -6.98 -12.36
N LEU A 262 -26.45 -8.19 -12.17
CA LEU A 262 -26.55 -8.92 -10.90
C LEU A 262 -25.88 -8.16 -9.74
N TYR A 263 -24.72 -7.55 -9.98
CA TYR A 263 -24.02 -6.72 -9.00
C TYR A 263 -24.86 -5.50 -8.61
N LEU A 264 -25.41 -4.78 -9.59
CA LEU A 264 -26.14 -3.53 -9.37
C LEU A 264 -27.56 -3.76 -8.83
N ALA A 265 -28.13 -4.97 -8.98
CA ALA A 265 -29.48 -5.29 -8.55
C ALA A 265 -29.68 -5.01 -7.06
N GLY A 266 -30.49 -4.00 -6.73
CA GLY A 266 -30.79 -3.62 -5.35
C GLY A 266 -29.72 -2.76 -4.65
N LEU A 267 -28.66 -2.33 -5.35
CA LEU A 267 -27.74 -1.33 -4.79
C LEU A 267 -28.43 0.03 -4.72
N ARG A 268 -28.20 0.74 -3.61
CA ARG A 268 -28.72 2.08 -3.36
C ARG A 268 -27.57 3.07 -3.18
N HIS A 269 -27.73 4.28 -3.69
CA HIS A 269 -26.76 5.33 -3.45
C HIS A 269 -26.69 5.67 -1.95
N PRO A 270 -25.50 5.65 -1.31
CA PRO A 270 -25.41 5.96 0.12
C PRO A 270 -25.79 7.41 0.41
N ALA A 271 -26.68 7.62 1.38
CA ALA A 271 -27.22 8.94 1.71
C ALA A 271 -26.14 9.95 2.16
N LYS A 272 -25.03 9.46 2.74
CA LYS A 272 -23.89 10.28 3.17
C LYS A 272 -23.01 10.80 2.03
N HIS A 273 -23.23 10.37 0.78
CA HIS A 273 -22.40 10.77 -0.36
C HIS A 273 -23.06 11.85 -1.22
N PRO A 274 -22.27 12.70 -1.89
CA PRO A 274 -22.77 13.69 -2.83
C PRO A 274 -23.63 13.07 -3.94
N SER A 275 -24.51 13.88 -4.53
CA SER A 275 -25.28 13.47 -5.70
C SER A 275 -24.34 13.09 -6.87
N PRO A 276 -24.52 11.91 -7.48
CA PRO A 276 -23.74 11.51 -8.67
C PRO A 276 -23.89 12.47 -9.85
N TRP A 277 -25.01 13.20 -9.91
CA TRP A 277 -25.33 14.12 -11.00
C TRP A 277 -24.54 15.43 -10.95
N LEU A 278 -23.81 15.70 -9.86
CA LEU A 278 -23.00 16.91 -9.73
C LEU A 278 -21.98 17.04 -10.87
N VAL A 279 -21.45 15.93 -11.37
CA VAL A 279 -20.46 15.92 -12.46
C VAL A 279 -20.99 16.51 -13.76
N ALA A 280 -22.31 16.48 -13.98
CA ALA A 280 -22.94 17.08 -15.16
C ALA A 280 -22.98 18.61 -15.07
N GLY A 281 -23.06 19.16 -13.85
CA GLY A 281 -23.01 20.60 -13.60
C GLY A 281 -21.59 21.16 -13.47
N ASP A 282 -20.59 20.31 -13.19
CA ASP A 282 -19.18 20.69 -13.04
C ASP A 282 -18.22 19.75 -13.81
N PRO A 283 -18.23 19.80 -15.16
CA PRO A 283 -17.38 18.93 -15.98
C PRO A 283 -15.89 19.27 -15.84
N LEU A 284 -15.53 20.53 -15.59
CA LEU A 284 -14.14 20.94 -15.40
C LEU A 284 -13.60 20.47 -14.05
N GLY A 285 -14.39 20.59 -12.98
CA GLY A 285 -14.04 20.04 -11.67
C GLY A 285 -13.96 18.53 -11.69
N PHE A 286 -14.84 17.85 -12.44
CA PHE A 286 -14.73 16.40 -12.67
C PHE A 286 -13.42 16.04 -13.41
N ALA A 287 -13.07 16.74 -14.48
CA ALA A 287 -11.81 16.53 -15.19
C ALA A 287 -10.60 16.78 -14.28
N ALA A 288 -10.62 17.86 -13.49
CA ALA A 288 -9.59 18.17 -12.50
C ALA A 288 -9.48 17.05 -11.45
N TYR A 289 -10.60 16.54 -10.95
CA TYR A 289 -10.65 15.42 -10.01
C TYR A 289 -9.99 14.17 -10.58
N VAL A 290 -10.37 13.78 -11.80
CA VAL A 290 -9.81 12.61 -12.48
C VAL A 290 -8.30 12.78 -12.65
N LEU A 291 -7.83 13.92 -13.18
CA LEU A 291 -6.40 14.18 -13.35
C LEU A 291 -5.65 14.18 -12.01
N THR A 292 -6.20 14.81 -10.96
CA THR A 292 -5.62 14.76 -9.61
C THR A 292 -5.48 13.33 -9.10
N TYR A 293 -6.51 12.48 -9.29
CA TYR A 293 -6.46 11.06 -8.92
C TYR A 293 -5.33 10.32 -9.66
N LEU A 294 -5.21 10.54 -10.98
CA LEU A 294 -4.21 9.89 -11.83
C LEU A 294 -2.77 10.24 -11.43
N GLY A 295 -2.52 11.49 -11.02
CA GLY A 295 -1.19 11.93 -10.59
C GLY A 295 -0.92 11.86 -9.08
N ALA A 296 -1.86 11.35 -8.28
CA ALA A 296 -1.68 11.16 -6.84
C ALA A 296 -0.37 10.44 -6.45
N PRO A 297 0.06 9.34 -7.13
CA PRO A 297 1.27 8.62 -6.75
C PRO A 297 2.56 9.46 -6.79
N LEU A 298 2.61 10.49 -7.63
CA LEU A 298 3.78 11.38 -7.77
C LEU A 298 3.58 12.74 -7.07
N GLY A 299 2.36 13.27 -7.02
CA GLY A 299 2.07 14.62 -6.54
C GLY A 299 1.70 14.74 -5.06
N TRP A 300 1.43 13.62 -4.38
CA TRP A 300 0.97 13.61 -3.00
C TRP A 300 1.89 14.41 -2.04
N PRO A 301 1.34 15.14 -1.06
CA PRO A 301 -0.08 15.32 -0.72
C PRO A 301 -0.78 16.49 -1.44
N SER A 302 -0.16 17.10 -2.46
CA SER A 302 -0.69 18.33 -3.06
C SER A 302 -1.60 18.02 -4.25
N ALA A 303 -2.87 18.42 -4.15
CA ALA A 303 -3.85 18.26 -5.23
C ALA A 303 -3.39 18.93 -6.55
N ALA A 304 -2.79 20.13 -6.46
CA ALA A 304 -2.27 20.84 -7.63
C ALA A 304 -1.10 20.11 -8.30
N ARG A 305 -0.12 19.62 -7.52
CA ARG A 305 0.98 18.80 -8.06
C ARG A 305 0.46 17.50 -8.66
N SER A 306 -0.50 16.87 -7.99
CA SER A 306 -1.13 15.64 -8.48
C SER A 306 -1.91 15.89 -9.77
N LEU A 307 -2.60 17.02 -9.91
CA LEU A 307 -3.25 17.40 -11.17
C LEU A 307 -2.23 17.55 -12.29
N ALA A 308 -1.14 18.29 -12.05
CA ALA A 308 -0.08 18.49 -13.03
C ALA A 308 0.54 17.16 -13.48
N TRP A 309 0.90 16.28 -12.53
CA TRP A 309 1.40 14.95 -12.86
C TRP A 309 0.37 14.09 -13.60
N GLY A 310 -0.90 14.17 -13.23
CA GLY A 310 -1.97 13.46 -13.93
C GLY A 310 -2.11 13.90 -15.38
N ALA A 311 -2.08 15.21 -15.63
CA ALA A 311 -2.10 15.78 -16.98
C ALA A 311 -0.87 15.34 -17.80
N ILE A 312 0.33 15.43 -17.21
CA ILE A 312 1.59 14.99 -17.86
C ILE A 312 1.53 13.49 -18.19
N GLY A 313 1.13 12.66 -17.23
CA GLY A 313 1.04 11.22 -17.40
C GLY A 313 0.01 10.82 -18.46
N ALA A 314 -1.17 11.43 -18.43
CA ALA A 314 -2.22 11.20 -19.43
C ALA A 314 -1.76 11.62 -20.84
N ALA A 315 -1.18 12.81 -20.98
CA ALA A 315 -0.67 13.31 -22.25
C ALA A 315 0.47 12.41 -22.79
N ALA A 316 1.42 12.02 -21.95
CA ALA A 316 2.52 11.14 -22.32
C ALA A 316 2.02 9.77 -22.78
N LEU A 317 1.06 9.19 -22.05
CA LEU A 317 0.45 7.91 -22.42
C LEU A 317 -0.26 8.00 -23.77
N VAL A 318 -1.14 9.00 -23.95
CA VAL A 318 -1.90 9.18 -25.19
C VAL A 318 -0.95 9.41 -26.37
N ALA A 319 0.04 10.29 -26.23
CA ALA A 319 1.03 10.56 -27.28
C ALA A 319 1.84 9.31 -27.64
N ALA A 320 2.40 8.60 -26.64
CA ALA A 320 3.21 7.40 -26.88
C ALA A 320 2.39 6.27 -27.52
N THR A 321 1.18 6.02 -27.00
CA THR A 321 0.30 4.96 -27.51
C THR A 321 -0.24 5.29 -28.90
N ALA A 322 -0.68 6.52 -29.16
CA ALA A 322 -1.14 6.94 -30.49
C ALA A 322 -0.02 6.86 -31.54
N TRP A 323 1.21 7.27 -31.18
CA TRP A 323 2.37 7.15 -32.05
C TRP A 323 2.72 5.69 -32.33
N LEU A 324 2.80 4.84 -31.29
CA LEU A 324 3.06 3.41 -31.45
C LEU A 324 1.97 2.74 -32.31
N TRP A 325 0.70 3.08 -32.08
CA TRP A 325 -0.42 2.48 -32.78
C TRP A 325 -0.45 2.84 -34.27
N SER A 326 -0.14 4.09 -34.59
CA SER A 326 -0.16 4.61 -35.96
C SER A 326 1.11 4.27 -36.75
N ARG A 327 2.29 4.38 -36.12
CA ARG A 327 3.60 4.27 -36.82
C ARG A 327 4.28 2.91 -36.64
N VAL A 328 3.92 2.13 -35.62
CA VAL A 328 4.62 0.88 -35.27
C VAL A 328 3.62 -0.27 -35.07
N PRO A 329 2.96 -0.78 -36.14
CA PRO A 329 1.93 -1.83 -36.01
C PRO A 329 2.37 -3.07 -35.22
N ALA A 330 3.63 -3.47 -35.35
CA ALA A 330 4.19 -4.62 -34.66
C ALA A 330 4.40 -4.40 -33.14
N ALA A 331 4.26 -3.16 -32.63
CA ALA A 331 4.26 -2.85 -31.20
C ALA A 331 2.86 -2.86 -30.56
N ARG A 332 1.77 -2.86 -31.36
CA ARG A 332 0.38 -2.87 -30.87
C ARG A 332 0.11 -4.01 -29.86
N PRO A 333 0.51 -5.27 -30.12
CA PRO A 333 0.25 -6.35 -29.17
C PRO A 333 1.02 -6.22 -27.85
N ALA A 334 2.13 -5.46 -27.84
CA ALA A 334 2.98 -5.23 -26.67
C ALA A 334 2.45 -4.06 -25.81
N VAL A 335 1.91 -3.00 -26.43
CA VAL A 335 1.41 -1.83 -25.70
C VAL A 335 -0.04 -1.97 -25.24
N LEU A 336 -0.86 -2.79 -25.93
CA LEU A 336 -2.28 -2.95 -25.63
C LEU A 336 -2.59 -3.29 -24.16
N PRO A 337 -1.90 -4.22 -23.47
CA PRO A 337 -2.19 -4.52 -22.07
C PRO A 337 -2.05 -3.30 -21.14
N PHE A 338 -1.10 -2.40 -21.43
CA PHE A 338 -0.86 -1.18 -20.67
C PHE A 338 -1.90 -0.09 -21.00
N MET A 339 -2.40 -0.04 -22.24
CA MET A 339 -3.56 0.80 -22.58
C MET A 339 -4.80 0.35 -21.82
N LEU A 340 -5.03 -0.95 -21.69
CA LEU A 340 -6.17 -1.52 -20.95
C LEU A 340 -6.04 -1.30 -19.44
N LEU A 341 -4.83 -1.40 -18.87
CA LEU A 341 -4.59 -1.02 -17.47
C LEU A 341 -4.86 0.47 -17.25
N ALA A 342 -4.39 1.34 -18.14
CA ALA A 342 -4.66 2.77 -18.02
C ALA A 342 -6.15 3.10 -18.18
N LEU A 343 -6.88 2.40 -19.05
CA LEU A 343 -8.33 2.53 -19.19
C LEU A 343 -9.05 2.12 -17.90
N TYR A 344 -8.63 1.02 -17.27
CA TYR A 344 -9.13 0.62 -15.95
C TYR A 344 -8.90 1.71 -14.89
N VAL A 345 -7.71 2.30 -14.84
CA VAL A 345 -7.39 3.37 -13.89
C VAL A 345 -8.20 4.64 -14.16
N ALA A 346 -8.35 5.05 -15.42
CA ALA A 346 -9.15 6.21 -15.79
C ALA A 346 -10.65 6.01 -15.48
N GLY A 347 -11.20 4.83 -15.77
CA GLY A 347 -12.56 4.48 -15.40
C GLY A 347 -12.75 4.43 -13.89
N SER A 348 -11.76 3.91 -13.15
CA SER A 348 -11.74 3.91 -11.68
C SER A 348 -11.76 5.33 -11.12
N ALA A 349 -10.89 6.21 -11.63
CA ALA A 349 -10.84 7.62 -11.24
C ALA A 349 -12.17 8.33 -11.52
N SER A 350 -12.79 8.01 -12.66
CA SER A 350 -14.10 8.54 -13.06
C SER A 350 -15.21 8.08 -12.11
N MET A 351 -15.28 6.79 -11.78
CA MET A 351 -16.25 6.25 -10.82
C MET A 351 -16.11 6.91 -9.44
N VAL A 352 -14.88 7.07 -8.97
CA VAL A 352 -14.62 7.76 -7.70
C VAL A 352 -15.04 9.24 -7.81
N GLY A 353 -14.69 9.93 -8.88
CA GLY A 353 -15.10 11.33 -9.11
C GLY A 353 -16.62 11.51 -9.11
N VAL A 354 -17.37 10.61 -9.74
CA VAL A 354 -18.84 10.62 -9.72
C VAL A 354 -19.40 10.56 -8.30
N GLY A 355 -18.85 9.67 -7.45
CA GLY A 355 -19.33 9.53 -6.08
C GLY A 355 -18.76 10.54 -5.08
N ARG A 356 -17.72 11.30 -5.45
CA ARG A 356 -16.89 12.06 -4.47
C ARG A 356 -16.59 13.50 -4.85
N LEU A 357 -16.91 13.97 -6.06
CA LEU A 357 -16.58 15.34 -6.49
C LEU A 357 -17.11 16.41 -5.51
N GLY A 358 -18.30 16.21 -4.95
CA GLY A 358 -18.88 17.13 -3.96
C GLY A 358 -18.12 17.23 -2.63
N MET A 359 -17.12 16.36 -2.40
CA MET A 359 -16.18 16.44 -1.27
C MET A 359 -14.94 17.30 -1.59
N GLY A 360 -14.85 17.83 -2.82
CA GLY A 360 -13.74 18.63 -3.32
C GLY A 360 -12.63 17.82 -3.99
N VAL A 361 -11.94 18.46 -4.95
CA VAL A 361 -10.85 17.84 -5.73
C VAL A 361 -9.69 17.34 -4.86
N ALA A 362 -9.46 17.96 -3.70
CA ALA A 362 -8.44 17.51 -2.75
C ALA A 362 -8.68 16.08 -2.23
N GLN A 363 -9.93 15.58 -2.25
CA GLN A 363 -10.23 14.22 -1.84
C GLN A 363 -9.58 13.18 -2.78
N ALA A 364 -9.34 13.53 -4.05
CA ALA A 364 -8.70 12.65 -5.04
C ALA A 364 -7.25 12.25 -4.68
N VAL A 365 -6.57 12.98 -3.79
CA VAL A 365 -5.24 12.60 -3.29
C VAL A 365 -5.26 11.69 -2.06
N SER A 366 -6.43 11.18 -1.66
CA SER A 366 -6.54 10.23 -0.53
C SER A 366 -5.62 9.04 -0.74
N SER A 367 -4.88 8.67 0.32
CA SER A 367 -3.81 7.66 0.26
C SER A 367 -4.31 6.34 -0.34
N ARG A 368 -5.50 5.90 0.07
CA ARG A 368 -6.17 4.68 -0.40
C ARG A 368 -6.36 4.55 -1.92
N TYR A 369 -6.40 5.65 -2.67
CA TYR A 369 -6.57 5.61 -4.13
C TYR A 369 -5.29 5.26 -4.89
N THR A 370 -4.14 5.43 -4.25
CA THR A 370 -2.83 5.21 -4.86
C THR A 370 -2.61 3.75 -5.27
N THR A 371 -3.26 2.77 -4.63
CA THR A 371 -3.19 1.35 -5.05
C THR A 371 -3.58 1.17 -6.52
N ILE A 372 -4.64 1.84 -6.97
CA ILE A 372 -5.12 1.72 -8.35
C ILE A 372 -4.38 2.71 -9.26
N SER A 373 -4.21 3.98 -8.87
CA SER A 373 -3.59 4.98 -9.74
C SER A 373 -2.11 4.71 -10.05
N SER A 374 -1.39 3.98 -9.20
CA SER A 374 -0.03 3.51 -9.47
C SER A 374 0.10 2.69 -10.77
N LEU A 375 -0.94 1.95 -11.18
CA LEU A 375 -0.91 1.15 -12.42
C LEU A 375 -0.82 2.03 -13.69
N LEU A 376 -1.29 3.28 -13.63
CA LEU A 376 -1.13 4.23 -14.73
C LEU A 376 0.35 4.52 -14.98
N TRP A 377 1.12 4.78 -13.94
CA TRP A 377 2.53 5.17 -14.07
C TRP A 377 3.41 4.02 -14.56
N VAL A 378 3.05 2.77 -14.25
CA VAL A 378 3.64 1.60 -14.90
C VAL A 378 3.33 1.59 -16.39
N SER A 379 2.07 1.88 -16.77
CA SER A 379 1.63 1.92 -18.16
C SER A 379 2.31 3.05 -18.96
N VAL A 380 2.43 4.23 -18.38
CA VAL A 380 3.17 5.38 -18.94
C VAL A 380 4.63 5.00 -19.16
N ALA A 381 5.31 4.46 -18.15
CA ALA A 381 6.72 4.10 -18.23
C ALA A 381 6.99 3.11 -19.37
N VAL A 382 6.16 2.06 -19.49
CA VAL A 382 6.32 1.06 -20.56
C VAL A 382 5.98 1.64 -21.93
N ALA A 383 4.86 2.37 -22.08
CA ALA A 383 4.48 2.94 -23.36
C ALA A 383 5.52 3.94 -23.89
N VAL A 384 6.02 4.82 -23.02
CA VAL A 384 7.08 5.78 -23.37
C VAL A 384 8.38 5.05 -23.70
N ALA A 385 8.78 4.03 -22.91
CA ALA A 385 9.99 3.25 -23.18
C ALA A 385 9.92 2.55 -24.54
N LEU A 386 8.79 1.94 -24.88
CA LEU A 386 8.58 1.31 -26.19
C LEU A 386 8.57 2.33 -27.33
N ALA A 387 7.96 3.50 -27.12
CA ALA A 387 7.92 4.57 -28.11
C ALA A 387 9.34 5.11 -28.40
N VAL A 388 10.12 5.38 -27.34
CA VAL A 388 11.50 5.84 -27.45
C VAL A 388 12.38 4.79 -28.13
N ALA A 389 12.28 3.51 -27.72
CA ALA A 389 13.04 2.42 -28.34
C ALA A 389 12.73 2.29 -29.84
N ALA A 390 11.46 2.29 -30.21
CA ALA A 390 11.07 2.18 -31.61
C ALA A 390 11.46 3.44 -32.44
N ALA A 391 11.46 4.62 -31.84
CA ALA A 391 11.92 5.84 -32.50
C ALA A 391 13.44 5.84 -32.73
N LEU A 392 14.21 5.29 -31.79
CA LEU A 392 15.66 5.08 -31.91
C LEU A 392 16.01 4.08 -33.01
N ASP A 393 15.31 2.94 -33.06
CA ASP A 393 15.54 1.90 -34.07
C ASP A 393 15.20 2.36 -35.49
N ALA A 394 14.29 3.32 -35.63
CA ALA A 394 13.87 3.82 -36.94
C ALA A 394 15.00 4.53 -37.71
N GLY A 395 16.16 4.85 -37.10
CA GLY A 395 17.40 5.28 -37.77
C GLY A 395 17.32 6.59 -38.58
N ARG A 396 16.15 7.25 -38.59
CA ARG A 396 15.83 8.40 -39.47
C ARG A 396 15.95 9.75 -38.78
N ALA A 397 16.19 9.79 -37.47
CA ALA A 397 16.27 11.03 -36.71
C ALA A 397 17.72 11.53 -36.65
N SER A 398 17.96 12.78 -37.02
CA SER A 398 19.27 13.41 -36.80
C SER A 398 19.60 13.45 -35.31
N ARG A 399 20.89 13.43 -34.95
CA ARG A 399 21.34 13.51 -33.55
C ARG A 399 20.73 14.68 -32.79
N ARG A 400 20.47 15.80 -33.46
CA ARG A 400 19.81 16.99 -32.89
C ARG A 400 18.33 16.73 -32.56
N VAL A 401 17.59 16.07 -33.46
CA VAL A 401 16.18 15.69 -33.23
C VAL A 401 16.08 14.67 -32.09
N LEU A 402 17.01 13.71 -32.04
CA LEU A 402 17.04 12.74 -30.97
C LEU A 402 17.31 13.39 -29.60
N LEU A 403 18.28 14.30 -29.51
CA LEU A 403 18.56 15.04 -28.29
C LEU A 403 17.39 15.95 -27.87
N ALA A 404 16.72 16.59 -28.84
CA ALA A 404 15.55 17.41 -28.59
C ALA A 404 14.36 16.61 -28.02
N VAL A 405 14.27 15.31 -28.30
CA VAL A 405 13.24 14.41 -27.74
C VAL A 405 13.70 13.77 -26.43
N LEU A 406 14.94 13.32 -26.32
CA LEU A 406 15.44 12.64 -25.12
C LEU A 406 15.64 13.58 -23.94
N ALA A 407 16.09 14.82 -24.17
CA ALA A 407 16.31 15.80 -23.09
C ALA A 407 15.03 16.08 -22.26
N PRO A 408 13.87 16.41 -22.85
CA PRO A 408 12.65 16.63 -22.08
C PRO A 408 12.15 15.34 -21.42
N VAL A 409 12.30 14.18 -22.06
CA VAL A 409 11.94 12.89 -21.44
C VAL A 409 12.78 12.63 -20.18
N VAL A 410 14.10 12.81 -20.26
CA VAL A 410 15.00 12.66 -19.11
C VAL A 410 14.66 13.68 -18.02
N LEU A 411 14.40 14.94 -18.38
CA LEU A 411 14.02 15.98 -17.41
C LEU A 411 12.72 15.62 -16.68
N VAL A 412 11.70 15.15 -17.41
CA VAL A 412 10.44 14.69 -16.82
C VAL A 412 10.65 13.48 -15.92
N LEU A 413 11.50 12.53 -16.30
CA LEU A 413 11.84 11.38 -15.46
C LEU A 413 12.57 11.79 -14.17
N LEU A 414 13.50 12.75 -14.24
CA LEU A 414 14.19 13.30 -13.06
C LEU A 414 13.22 14.04 -12.15
N ALA A 415 12.33 14.86 -12.72
CA ALA A 415 11.28 15.53 -11.96
C ALA A 415 10.32 14.53 -11.31
N ALA A 416 9.95 13.46 -12.01
CA ALA A 416 9.08 12.40 -11.48
C ALA A 416 9.78 11.65 -10.34
N ALA A 417 11.06 11.31 -10.48
CA ALA A 417 11.86 10.67 -9.44
C ALA A 417 12.00 11.56 -8.20
N ALA A 418 12.29 12.85 -8.37
CA ALA A 418 12.37 13.81 -7.27
C ALA A 418 11.01 13.99 -6.56
N SER A 419 9.93 14.11 -7.32
CA SER A 419 8.57 14.22 -6.79
C SER A 419 8.17 12.95 -6.03
N TYR A 420 8.45 11.78 -6.60
CA TYR A 420 8.19 10.49 -5.96
C TYR A 420 9.00 10.31 -4.67
N ALA A 421 10.29 10.64 -4.67
CA ALA A 421 11.14 10.58 -3.47
C ALA A 421 10.60 11.50 -2.36
N SER A 422 10.13 12.70 -2.72
CA SER A 422 9.48 13.62 -1.77
C SER A 422 8.18 13.03 -1.21
N ALA A 423 7.34 12.45 -2.07
CA ALA A 423 6.09 11.82 -1.67
C ALA A 423 6.34 10.62 -0.75
N TRP A 424 7.29 9.75 -1.10
CA TRP A 424 7.73 8.61 -0.30
C TRP A 424 8.23 9.05 1.08
N ASN A 425 9.14 10.02 1.14
CA ASN A 425 9.70 10.51 2.41
C ASN A 425 8.64 11.14 3.32
N ARG A 426 7.67 11.86 2.74
CA ARG A 426 6.53 12.40 3.49
C ARG A 426 5.63 11.27 3.99
N ALA A 427 5.41 10.23 3.19
CA ALA A 427 4.60 9.09 3.57
C ALA A 427 5.27 8.27 4.68
N GLY A 428 6.58 8.05 4.62
CA GLY A 428 7.34 7.43 5.71
C GLY A 428 7.22 8.22 7.03
N ARG A 429 7.34 9.55 7.00
CA ARG A 429 7.08 10.34 8.23
C ARG A 429 5.64 10.19 8.74
N MET A 430 4.68 9.99 7.85
CA MET A 430 3.30 9.72 8.23
C MET A 430 3.14 8.34 8.87
N THR A 431 3.76 7.29 8.33
CA THR A 431 3.71 5.93 8.92
C THR A 431 4.32 5.92 10.32
N LEU A 432 5.48 6.56 10.52
CA LEU A 432 6.07 6.72 11.85
C LEU A 432 5.15 7.47 12.83
N ALA A 433 4.45 8.52 12.38
CA ALA A 433 3.51 9.25 13.24
C ALA A 433 2.28 8.41 13.63
N LEU A 434 1.88 7.46 12.78
CA LEU A 434 0.75 6.58 13.02
C LEU A 434 1.05 5.45 14.00
N GLU A 435 2.31 5.06 14.19
CA GLU A 435 2.70 4.04 15.17
C GLU A 435 2.16 4.36 16.56
N THR A 436 2.39 5.59 17.03
CA THR A 436 1.89 6.05 18.34
C THR A 436 0.36 6.07 18.34
N SER A 437 -0.26 6.50 17.24
CA SER A 437 -1.72 6.56 17.12
C SER A 437 -2.37 5.18 17.21
N HIS A 438 -1.84 4.19 16.50
CA HIS A 438 -2.37 2.83 16.50
C HIS A 438 -2.13 2.13 17.85
N ARG A 439 -1.01 2.42 18.53
CA ARG A 439 -0.76 1.93 19.89
C ARG A 439 -1.79 2.47 20.89
N VAL A 440 -2.03 3.78 20.88
CA VAL A 440 -3.02 4.41 21.77
C VAL A 440 -4.43 3.91 21.43
N ALA A 441 -4.78 3.80 20.14
CA ALA A 441 -6.07 3.24 19.72
C ALA A 441 -6.27 1.80 20.22
N LEU A 442 -5.23 0.96 20.17
CA LEU A 442 -5.27 -0.40 20.74
C LEU A 442 -5.59 -0.39 22.23
N GLU A 443 -4.94 0.50 22.97
CA GLU A 443 -5.21 0.67 24.40
C GLU A 443 -6.65 1.15 24.64
N CYS A 444 -7.11 2.20 23.95
CA CYS A 444 -8.48 2.69 24.06
C CYS A 444 -9.50 1.57 23.84
N VAL A 445 -9.31 0.74 22.81
CA VAL A 445 -10.23 -0.36 22.46
C VAL A 445 -10.17 -1.48 23.50
N ARG A 446 -8.98 -1.87 23.99
CA ARG A 446 -8.88 -2.91 25.04
C ARG A 446 -9.55 -2.49 26.35
N PHE A 447 -9.62 -1.18 26.62
CA PHE A 447 -10.25 -0.61 27.80
C PHE A 447 -11.54 0.17 27.45
N TYR A 448 -12.28 -0.26 26.43
CA TYR A 448 -13.42 0.47 25.87
C TYR A 448 -14.51 0.89 26.87
N ARG A 449 -14.66 0.16 27.98
CA ARG A 449 -15.63 0.46 29.04
C ARG A 449 -15.34 1.76 29.78
N VAL A 450 -14.06 2.11 29.93
CA VAL A 450 -13.60 3.31 30.67
C VAL A 450 -12.87 4.32 29.80
N ALA A 451 -12.52 3.94 28.56
CA ALA A 451 -11.87 4.84 27.62
C ALA A 451 -12.76 6.05 27.27
N PRO A 452 -12.20 7.27 27.24
CA PRO A 452 -12.92 8.46 26.77
C PRO A 452 -13.40 8.29 25.34
N ASP A 453 -14.52 8.93 25.01
CA ASP A 453 -15.08 8.89 23.65
C ASP A 453 -14.08 9.36 22.59
N ASP A 454 -13.30 10.41 22.86
CA ASP A 454 -12.29 10.91 21.93
C ASP A 454 -11.12 9.93 21.71
N CYS A 455 -10.83 9.08 22.69
CA CYS A 455 -9.86 7.98 22.59
C CYS A 455 -10.39 6.94 21.59
N LEU A 456 -11.66 6.55 21.75
CA LEU A 456 -12.32 5.56 20.89
C LEU A 456 -12.54 6.07 19.46
N ARG A 457 -12.77 7.39 19.30
CA ARG A 457 -12.84 8.06 17.99
C ARG A 457 -11.56 7.95 17.17
N MET A 458 -10.44 7.50 17.73
CA MET A 458 -9.25 7.21 16.94
C MET A 458 -9.38 5.94 16.09
N SER A 459 -10.30 5.04 16.44
CA SER A 459 -10.51 3.74 15.79
C SER A 459 -11.82 3.67 15.01
N TYR A 460 -12.88 4.34 15.49
CA TYR A 460 -14.18 4.39 14.82
C TYR A 460 -14.91 5.69 15.15
N HIS A 461 -15.55 6.30 14.16
CA HIS A 461 -16.25 7.58 14.33
C HIS A 461 -17.36 7.59 15.41
N ASP A 462 -18.00 6.45 15.70
CA ASP A 462 -19.06 6.32 16.71
C ASP A 462 -18.59 5.48 17.93
N PRO A 463 -18.26 6.12 19.07
CA PRO A 463 -17.84 5.41 20.29
C PRO A 463 -18.89 4.44 20.85
N GLY A 464 -20.18 4.75 20.72
CA GLY A 464 -21.25 3.91 21.26
C GLY A 464 -21.33 2.58 20.52
N VAL A 465 -21.33 2.64 19.18
CA VAL A 465 -21.28 1.45 18.33
C VAL A 465 -19.97 0.69 18.54
N LEU A 466 -18.84 1.39 18.69
CA LEU A 466 -17.56 0.75 18.98
C LEU A 466 -17.63 -0.06 20.29
N ARG A 467 -18.15 0.51 21.38
CA ARG A 467 -18.25 -0.20 22.68
C ARG A 467 -19.07 -1.49 22.54
N GLN A 468 -20.22 -1.43 21.87
CA GLN A 468 -21.07 -2.60 21.62
C GLN A 468 -20.32 -3.68 20.82
N ARG A 469 -19.61 -3.28 19.76
CA ARG A 469 -18.84 -4.21 18.93
C ARG A 469 -17.62 -4.78 19.67
N ALA A 470 -16.94 -3.96 20.47
CA ALA A 470 -15.80 -4.36 21.27
C ALA A 470 -16.20 -5.40 22.33
N GLU A 471 -17.34 -5.22 23.00
CA GLU A 471 -17.91 -6.21 23.91
C GLU A 471 -18.13 -7.56 23.22
N ARG A 472 -18.67 -7.53 21.99
CA ARG A 472 -18.88 -8.78 21.25
C ARG A 472 -17.57 -9.47 20.87
N LEU A 473 -16.55 -8.71 20.46
CA LEU A 473 -15.23 -9.25 20.14
C LEU A 473 -14.51 -9.82 21.35
N GLU A 474 -14.66 -9.17 22.51
CA GLU A 474 -14.12 -9.65 23.78
C GLU A 474 -14.74 -10.99 24.17
N ALA A 475 -16.07 -11.11 24.08
CA ALA A 475 -16.77 -12.37 24.35
C ALA A 475 -16.34 -13.51 23.41
N LEU A 476 -16.01 -13.19 22.15
CA LEU A 476 -15.54 -14.16 21.16
C LEU A 476 -14.02 -14.41 21.21
N GLY A 477 -13.26 -13.63 21.99
CA GLY A 477 -11.79 -13.71 22.03
C GLY A 477 -11.13 -13.41 20.69
N LEU A 478 -11.64 -12.41 19.95
CA LEU A 478 -11.16 -12.05 18.61
C LEU A 478 -10.43 -10.70 18.57
N GLY A 479 -9.54 -10.54 17.58
CA GLY A 479 -8.90 -9.27 17.26
C GLY A 479 -8.04 -8.71 18.40
N PRO A 480 -8.36 -7.51 18.92
CA PRO A 480 -7.62 -6.90 20.03
C PRO A 480 -7.78 -7.66 21.37
N PHE A 481 -8.76 -8.58 21.45
CA PHE A 481 -9.05 -9.38 22.63
C PHE A 481 -8.60 -10.85 22.50
N ARG A 482 -7.87 -11.21 21.43
CA ARG A 482 -7.37 -12.58 21.22
C ARG A 482 -6.42 -13.08 22.31
N SER A 483 -5.71 -12.14 22.95
CA SER A 483 -4.83 -12.42 24.08
C SER A 483 -5.60 -12.17 25.37
N PRO A 484 -5.62 -13.13 26.31
CA PRO A 484 -6.33 -12.95 27.57
C PRO A 484 -5.80 -11.73 28.32
N ALA A 485 -6.69 -11.08 29.08
CA ALA A 485 -6.28 -10.06 30.03
C ALA A 485 -5.39 -10.70 31.11
N PRO A 486 -4.45 -9.93 31.71
CA PRO A 486 -3.75 -10.38 32.90
C PRO A 486 -4.74 -10.84 33.98
N LEU A 487 -4.35 -11.86 34.75
CA LEU A 487 -5.16 -12.31 35.86
C LEU A 487 -5.33 -11.17 36.89
N PRO A 488 -6.42 -11.15 37.67
CA PRO A 488 -6.53 -10.23 38.79
C PRO A 488 -5.39 -10.48 39.79
N LEU A 489 -5.00 -9.45 40.55
CA LEU A 489 -3.81 -9.53 41.42
C LEU A 489 -3.92 -10.69 42.43
N GLY A 490 -5.12 -10.96 42.95
CA GLY A 490 -5.38 -12.05 43.89
C GLY A 490 -5.28 -13.47 43.31
N ALA A 491 -5.15 -13.63 41.99
CA ALA A 491 -4.89 -14.93 41.38
C ALA A 491 -3.39 -15.30 41.35
N TYR A 492 -2.51 -14.35 41.71
CA TYR A 492 -1.08 -14.59 41.84
C TYR A 492 -0.72 -14.96 43.28
N VAL A 493 0.28 -15.83 43.42
CA VAL A 493 0.80 -16.31 44.69
C VAL A 493 2.02 -15.48 45.09
N PRO A 494 1.99 -14.74 46.21
CA PRO A 494 3.16 -14.04 46.72
C PRO A 494 4.29 -15.04 47.05
N ALA A 495 5.50 -14.77 46.59
CA ALA A 495 6.67 -15.55 46.97
C ALA A 495 7.40 -14.91 48.16
N GLU A 496 7.62 -15.65 49.25
CA GLU A 496 8.40 -15.18 50.41
C GLU A 496 9.89 -15.03 50.08
N ARG A 497 10.50 -13.86 50.31
CA ARG A 497 11.97 -13.67 50.22
C ARG A 497 12.53 -12.55 51.09
N ALA A 498 13.85 -12.69 51.34
CA ALA A 498 14.71 -11.77 52.10
C ALA A 498 15.36 -10.65 51.26
N THR A 499 15.33 -10.71 49.92
CA THR A 499 15.95 -9.72 49.03
C THR A 499 14.95 -9.08 48.05
N PRO A 500 15.05 -7.77 47.79
CA PRO A 500 14.20 -7.09 46.80
C PRO A 500 14.36 -7.65 45.39
N ALA A 501 13.24 -7.94 44.70
CA ALA A 501 13.25 -8.39 43.31
C ALA A 501 13.46 -7.26 42.29
N GLY A 502 13.55 -6.00 42.74
CA GLY A 502 13.70 -4.83 41.89
C GLY A 502 13.11 -3.58 42.51
N ALA A 503 13.08 -2.50 41.74
CA ALA A 503 12.52 -1.23 42.18
C ALA A 503 11.90 -0.45 41.02
N ILE A 504 10.85 0.33 41.33
CA ILE A 504 10.38 1.42 40.47
C ILE A 504 11.34 2.58 40.66
N THR A 505 12.02 2.98 39.58
CA THR A 505 12.99 4.09 39.60
C THR A 505 12.47 5.34 38.91
N HIS A 506 11.38 5.24 38.15
CA HIS A 506 10.79 6.34 37.41
C HIS A 506 9.27 6.22 37.41
N ALA A 507 8.59 7.32 37.69
CA ALA A 507 7.15 7.45 37.59
C ALA A 507 6.81 8.89 37.20
N SER A 508 6.26 9.09 36.02
CA SER A 508 5.87 10.42 35.56
C SER A 508 4.68 10.39 34.63
N ALA A 509 3.90 11.47 34.66
CA ALA A 509 2.82 11.73 33.74
C ALA A 509 3.33 12.63 32.61
N TYR A 510 3.04 12.26 31.36
CA TYR A 510 3.43 12.99 30.18
C TYR A 510 2.19 13.34 29.35
N PRO A 511 2.08 14.58 28.85
CA PRO A 511 1.06 14.91 27.87
C PRO A 511 1.38 14.18 26.56
N VAL A 512 0.40 13.47 26.02
CA VAL A 512 0.46 12.82 24.72
C VAL A 512 -0.52 13.52 23.79
N VAL A 513 0.00 13.98 22.66
CA VAL A 513 -0.79 14.60 21.60
C VAL A 513 -0.72 13.70 20.39
N VAL A 514 -1.84 13.05 20.09
CA VAL A 514 -1.96 12.17 18.94
C VAL A 514 -2.70 12.89 17.82
N ARG A 515 -2.09 12.95 16.64
CA ARG A 515 -2.74 13.42 15.43
C ARG A 515 -3.15 12.22 14.60
N TYR A 516 -4.44 12.12 14.29
CA TYR A 516 -5.00 11.02 13.51
C TYR A 516 -5.91 11.56 12.40
N VAL A 517 -6.14 10.74 11.37
CA VAL A 517 -6.89 11.14 10.17
C VAL A 517 -8.15 10.30 10.06
N LEU A 518 -9.31 10.93 10.24
CA LEU A 518 -10.63 10.35 9.94
C LEU A 518 -11.38 11.30 9.00
N GLY A 519 -11.02 11.25 7.72
CA GLY A 519 -11.48 12.22 6.71
C GLY A 519 -10.87 13.63 6.87
N THR A 520 -10.65 14.08 8.10
CA THR A 520 -9.97 15.32 8.48
C THR A 520 -8.92 15.06 9.56
N LEU A 521 -7.89 15.89 9.62
CA LEU A 521 -6.87 15.83 10.67
C LEU A 521 -7.50 16.20 12.03
N ARG A 522 -7.54 15.26 12.97
CA ARG A 522 -8.00 15.47 14.34
C ARG A 522 -6.83 15.38 15.31
N THR A 523 -7.02 15.95 16.49
CA THR A 523 -6.02 15.90 17.57
C THR A 523 -6.69 15.34 18.82
N TYR A 524 -6.15 14.24 19.34
CA TYR A 524 -6.48 13.70 20.64
C TYR A 524 -5.39 14.12 21.63
N ARG A 525 -5.80 14.59 22.81
CA ARG A 525 -4.91 14.92 23.91
C ARG A 525 -5.22 13.98 25.07
N SER A 526 -4.18 13.42 25.66
CA SER A 526 -4.29 12.52 26.79
C SER A 526 -3.11 12.73 27.73
N THR A 527 -3.27 12.30 28.97
CA THR A 527 -2.14 12.08 29.87
C THR A 527 -1.75 10.59 29.82
N GLU A 528 -0.48 10.30 29.57
CA GLU A 528 0.10 8.96 29.65
C GLU A 528 1.02 8.88 30.87
N ILE A 529 0.86 7.84 31.66
CA ILE A 529 1.72 7.55 32.81
C ILE A 529 2.78 6.56 32.35
N VAL A 530 4.03 6.88 32.65
CA VAL A 530 5.18 6.02 32.38
C VAL A 530 5.82 5.62 33.70
N LEU A 531 5.86 4.31 33.93
CA LEU A 531 6.62 3.68 34.99
C LEU A 531 7.83 2.99 34.39
N ALA A 532 8.98 3.12 35.02
CA ALA A 532 10.15 2.35 34.66
C ALA A 532 10.97 1.98 35.88
N GLY A 533 11.74 0.91 35.74
CA GLY A 533 12.49 0.35 36.83
C GLY A 533 13.45 -0.73 36.37
N TRP A 534 13.90 -1.51 37.34
CA TRP A 534 14.60 -2.75 37.10
C TRP A 534 13.95 -3.87 37.87
N ALA A 535 14.07 -5.10 37.37
CA ALA A 535 13.56 -6.28 38.02
C ALA A 535 14.43 -7.50 37.68
N ILE A 536 14.63 -8.38 38.66
CA ILE A 536 15.32 -9.66 38.54
C ILE A 536 14.41 -10.76 39.06
N ASP A 537 14.59 -11.99 38.58
CA ASP A 537 14.17 -13.17 39.32
C ASP A 537 15.19 -13.45 40.42
N PRO A 538 14.83 -13.33 41.71
CA PRO A 538 15.80 -13.54 42.79
C PRO A 538 16.33 -14.98 42.90
N ALA A 539 15.74 -15.97 42.22
CA ALA A 539 16.26 -17.34 42.21
C ALA A 539 17.40 -17.53 41.21
N THR A 540 17.30 -16.86 40.05
CA THR A 540 18.25 -17.03 38.94
C THR A 540 19.21 -15.85 38.80
N GLY A 541 18.89 -14.70 39.39
CA GLY A 541 19.60 -13.44 39.17
C GLY A 541 19.48 -12.90 37.74
N GLY A 542 18.63 -13.50 36.91
CA GLY A 542 18.31 -13.09 35.55
C GLY A 542 17.04 -12.25 35.46
N PRO A 543 16.60 -11.84 34.25
CA PRO A 543 15.33 -11.15 34.06
C PRO A 543 14.14 -12.05 34.48
N PRO A 544 13.14 -11.52 35.21
CA PRO A 544 11.90 -12.24 35.47
C PRO A 544 11.06 -12.31 34.18
N ARG A 545 10.00 -13.11 34.19
CA ARG A 545 9.10 -13.27 33.03
C ARG A 545 8.48 -11.95 32.57
N GLY A 546 8.20 -11.07 33.52
CA GLY A 546 7.59 -9.77 33.30
C GLY A 546 7.48 -8.98 34.59
N VAL A 547 6.94 -7.76 34.51
CA VAL A 547 6.56 -6.95 35.68
C VAL A 547 5.09 -6.58 35.59
N LEU A 548 4.30 -7.03 36.54
CA LEU A 548 2.91 -6.60 36.69
C LEU A 548 2.88 -5.22 37.32
N VAL A 549 2.07 -4.34 36.77
CA VAL A 549 1.75 -3.04 37.34
C VAL A 549 0.31 -3.09 37.82
N ALA A 550 0.09 -2.69 39.07
CA ALA A 550 -1.21 -2.68 39.70
C ALA A 550 -1.44 -1.39 40.50
N THR A 551 -2.69 -1.14 40.84
CA THR A 551 -3.09 -0.08 41.77
C THR A 551 -4.31 -0.54 42.54
N SER A 552 -4.28 -0.42 43.87
CA SER A 552 -5.40 -0.80 44.75
C SER A 552 -5.98 -2.19 44.42
N GLY A 553 -5.11 -3.19 44.22
CA GLY A 553 -5.51 -4.57 43.88
C GLY A 553 -5.96 -4.81 42.43
N THR A 554 -6.09 -3.76 41.61
CA THR A 554 -6.43 -3.85 40.18
C THR A 554 -5.17 -3.93 39.34
N VAL A 555 -5.04 -4.99 38.53
CA VAL A 555 -3.92 -5.11 37.59
C VAL A 555 -4.18 -4.19 36.40
N LEU A 556 -3.26 -3.24 36.20
CA LEU A 556 -3.27 -2.37 35.04
C LEU A 556 -2.72 -3.15 33.84
N GLY A 557 -1.57 -3.82 33.97
CA GLY A 557 -1.02 -4.63 32.90
C GLY A 557 0.30 -5.30 33.28
N GLU A 558 0.92 -5.96 32.30
CA GLU A 558 2.24 -6.58 32.45
C GLU A 558 3.21 -5.96 31.45
N ALA A 559 4.40 -5.59 31.91
CA ALA A 559 5.49 -5.06 31.12
C ALA A 559 6.56 -6.12 30.85
N PRO A 560 7.10 -6.21 29.62
CA PRO A 560 8.25 -7.06 29.35
C PRO A 560 9.50 -6.50 30.04
N VAL A 561 10.43 -7.38 30.40
CA VAL A 561 11.76 -7.02 30.93
C VAL A 561 12.81 -7.26 29.85
N ALA A 562 13.58 -6.22 29.53
CA ALA A 562 14.69 -6.32 28.58
C ALA A 562 15.97 -6.71 29.33
N ASP A 563 16.68 -7.71 28.80
CA ASP A 563 18.00 -8.09 29.28
C ASP A 563 19.06 -7.22 28.60
N GLU A 564 19.59 -6.21 29.31
CA GLU A 564 20.62 -5.30 28.78
C GLU A 564 22.04 -5.91 28.77
N ARG A 565 22.20 -7.21 29.07
CA ARG A 565 23.51 -7.90 29.04
C ARG A 565 24.22 -7.89 27.67
N THR A 566 23.57 -7.48 26.58
CA THR A 566 24.15 -7.46 25.22
C THR A 566 24.89 -6.17 24.83
N GLY A 567 25.08 -5.20 25.73
CA GLY A 567 25.72 -3.92 25.42
C GLY A 567 26.84 -3.50 26.38
N GLY A 568 28.00 -4.15 26.32
CA GLY A 568 29.27 -3.64 26.85
C GLY A 568 29.51 -3.73 28.37
N ARG A 569 30.44 -4.60 28.77
CA ARG A 569 31.35 -4.67 29.95
C ARG A 569 31.03 -4.02 31.32
N THR A 570 29.81 -3.56 31.61
CA THR A 570 29.35 -3.25 32.98
C THR A 570 27.99 -3.90 33.20
N GLY A 571 27.87 -4.74 34.23
CA GLY A 571 26.66 -5.51 34.54
C GLY A 571 25.44 -4.65 34.88
N GLY A 572 24.66 -4.28 33.87
CA GLY A 572 23.37 -3.60 34.02
C GLY A 572 22.29 -4.54 34.56
N GLN A 573 21.42 -4.01 35.42
CA GLN A 573 20.23 -4.73 35.89
C GLN A 573 19.16 -4.76 34.77
N PRO A 574 18.39 -5.86 34.62
CA PRO A 574 17.34 -5.93 33.60
C PRO A 574 16.30 -4.83 33.80
N ARG A 575 15.96 -4.12 32.72
CA ARG A 575 15.11 -2.93 32.75
C ARG A 575 13.71 -3.23 32.24
N TRP A 576 12.73 -2.56 32.81
CA TRP A 576 11.35 -2.62 32.34
C TRP A 576 10.76 -1.21 32.24
N SER A 577 9.81 -1.04 31.33
CA SER A 577 9.00 0.17 31.23
C SER A 577 7.57 -0.18 30.89
N PHE A 578 6.63 0.50 31.54
CA PHE A 578 5.21 0.34 31.34
C PHE A 578 4.59 1.70 31.08
N ARG A 579 3.79 1.81 30.01
CA ARG A 579 3.12 3.04 29.63
C ARG A 579 1.63 2.79 29.50
N PHE A 580 0.83 3.69 30.05
CA PHE A 580 -0.63 3.58 30.00
C PHE A 580 -1.33 4.92 30.11
N GLY A 581 -2.49 5.04 29.47
CA GLY A 581 -3.36 6.21 29.58
C GLY A 581 -3.91 6.39 30.99
N ALA A 582 -3.90 7.62 31.50
CA ALA A 582 -4.36 7.95 32.84
C ALA A 582 -5.83 7.59 33.09
N PHE A 583 -6.66 7.51 32.04
CA PHE A 583 -8.06 7.08 32.11
C PHE A 583 -8.24 5.64 32.64
N ARG A 584 -7.18 4.84 32.71
CA ARG A 584 -7.20 3.48 33.27
C ARG A 584 -7.11 3.45 34.79
N LEU A 585 -6.78 4.57 35.43
CA LEU A 585 -6.73 4.64 36.89
C LEU A 585 -8.15 4.66 37.45
N PRO A 586 -8.46 3.80 38.44
CA PRO A 586 -9.70 3.91 39.20
C PRO A 586 -9.83 5.28 39.87
N PRO A 587 -11.06 5.79 40.08
CA PRO A 587 -11.27 7.03 40.83
C PRO A 587 -10.62 6.95 42.22
N GLY A 588 -9.75 7.90 42.54
CA GLY A 588 -9.07 7.97 43.84
C GLY A 588 -7.82 7.08 43.99
N ALA A 589 -7.47 6.29 42.97
CA ALA A 589 -6.22 5.54 42.95
C ALA A 589 -5.03 6.51 42.91
N ARG A 590 -4.22 6.52 43.96
CA ARG A 590 -3.02 7.38 44.06
C ARG A 590 -1.71 6.61 44.05
N VAL A 591 -1.72 5.35 44.50
CA VAL A 591 -0.50 4.56 44.68
C VAL A 591 -0.37 3.53 43.56
N LEU A 592 0.80 3.51 42.92
CA LEU A 592 1.15 2.49 41.93
C LEU A 592 2.08 1.47 42.57
N GLU A 593 1.85 0.21 42.23
CA GLU A 593 2.63 -0.93 42.70
C GLU A 593 3.14 -1.72 41.50
N ALA A 594 4.30 -2.36 41.66
CA ALA A 594 4.86 -3.23 40.65
C ALA A 594 5.34 -4.54 41.27
N TYR A 595 5.20 -5.63 40.52
CA TYR A 595 5.54 -6.98 40.97
C TYR A 595 6.30 -7.73 39.88
N ALA A 596 7.47 -8.28 40.18
CA ALA A 596 8.16 -9.20 39.29
C ALA A 596 7.36 -10.50 39.18
N VAL A 597 7.04 -10.92 37.96
CA VAL A 597 6.39 -12.21 37.71
C VAL A 597 7.43 -13.28 37.46
N LEU A 598 7.42 -14.29 38.30
CA LEU A 598 8.32 -15.44 38.21
C LEU A 598 7.69 -16.54 37.35
N ASP A 599 8.34 -17.70 37.31
CA ASP A 599 7.75 -18.91 36.72
C ASP A 599 6.47 -19.32 37.48
N GLY A 600 5.41 -19.58 36.70
CA GLY A 600 4.06 -19.83 37.19
C GLY A 600 3.32 -18.55 37.61
N PRO A 601 2.24 -18.65 38.39
CA PRO A 601 1.50 -17.48 38.88
C PRO A 601 2.16 -16.84 40.11
N ARG A 602 3.49 -16.90 40.24
CA ARG A 602 4.21 -16.38 41.42
C ARG A 602 4.68 -14.95 41.20
N ILE A 603 4.53 -14.10 42.20
CA ILE A 603 4.91 -12.69 42.14
C ILE A 603 5.75 -12.26 43.34
N VAL A 604 6.64 -11.29 43.12
CA VAL A 604 7.43 -10.65 44.18
C VAL A 604 7.29 -9.14 44.05
N PRO A 605 6.90 -8.41 45.11
CA PRO A 605 6.77 -6.95 45.06
C PRO A 605 8.13 -6.28 44.77
N LEU A 606 8.09 -5.24 43.96
CA LEU A 606 9.21 -4.34 43.73
C LEU A 606 9.20 -3.22 44.77
N LEU A 607 10.37 -2.66 45.06
CA LEU A 607 10.48 -1.49 45.93
C LEU A 607 9.95 -0.22 45.25
N GLY A 608 9.38 0.66 46.05
CA GLY A 608 8.82 1.94 45.59
C GLY A 608 7.34 1.83 45.25
N SER A 609 6.56 2.77 45.78
CA SER A 609 5.12 2.86 45.54
C SER A 609 4.76 4.32 45.25
N PRO A 610 5.11 4.83 44.05
CA PRO A 610 4.99 6.24 43.75
C PRO A 610 3.52 6.68 43.84
N THR A 611 3.30 7.83 44.49
CA THR A 611 2.02 8.52 44.48
C THR A 611 1.92 9.46 43.28
N LEU A 612 0.85 9.33 42.51
CA LEU A 612 0.54 10.26 41.43
C LEU A 612 -0.17 11.49 41.99
N ASP A 613 0.58 12.49 42.44
CA ASP A 613 0.00 13.70 43.05
C ASP A 613 -0.49 14.76 42.05
N ALA A 614 -0.25 14.58 40.74
CA ALA A 614 -0.52 15.62 39.74
C ALA A 614 -0.92 15.04 38.36
N VAL A 615 -2.05 14.33 38.28
CA VAL A 615 -2.73 14.13 36.99
C VAL A 615 -3.85 15.17 36.90
N PRO A 616 -3.74 16.20 36.05
CA PRO A 616 -4.87 17.06 35.75
C PRO A 616 -6.02 16.19 35.25
N ARG A 617 -7.21 16.33 35.86
CA ARG A 617 -8.43 15.86 35.24
C ARG A 617 -8.69 16.83 34.08
N ASP A 618 -8.48 16.37 32.85
CA ASP A 618 -9.06 17.01 31.67
C ASP A 618 -10.56 16.64 31.58
#